data_AF-A0A957NZT7-F1
#
_entry.id   AF-A0A957NZT7-F1
#
_cell.length_a   1.000
_cell.length_b   1.000
_cell.length_c   1.000
_cell.angle_alpha   90.00
_cell.angle_beta   90.00
_cell.angle_gamma   90.00
#
_symmetry.space_group_name_H-M   'P 1'
#
loop_
_entity.id
_entity.type
_entity.pdbx_description
1 polymer ?
#
loop_
_entity_poly.entity_id
_entity_poly.type
_entity_poly.pdbx_seq_one_letter_code
_entity_poly.pdbx_strand_id
1 'polypeptide(L)'
;VSANASSGVATIVSGGQAVQWTGVVGPANSPVEIRIRIQLADRIECDQRLINVAKWITRQHGGASNEVVLWLACSDLGDAPDSTNHAGAAMLAYPGTGAHYPTVFDVAAPERGPKHLRPRPFHLGRGVTAEAEADLGFDQDGVNNIRPAANTPNLDKRDDGLLAPSSFAHCQI
;
A
#
# COMPACT_ATOMS: atom_id res chain seq x y z
N VAL A 1 25.52 22.85 12.83
CA VAL A 1 24.79 24.07 13.25
C VAL A 1 23.69 24.30 12.22
N SER A 2 22.42 24.21 12.63
CA SER A 2 21.23 24.33 11.76
C SER A 2 20.69 25.77 11.79
N ALA A 3 20.18 26.27 10.66
CA ALA A 3 19.39 27.50 10.63
C ALA A 3 17.90 27.14 10.59
N ASN A 4 17.15 27.64 11.56
CA ASN A 4 15.69 27.48 11.65
C ASN A 4 14.99 28.66 10.96
N ALA A 5 13.82 28.41 10.37
CA ALA A 5 12.92 29.50 9.98
C ALA A 5 12.46 30.27 11.23
N SER A 6 12.59 31.60 11.22
CA SER A 6 12.26 32.46 12.38
C SER A 6 10.75 32.57 12.64
N SER A 7 9.95 32.51 11.57
CA SER A 7 8.48 32.54 11.56
C SER A 7 7.96 32.20 10.15
N GLY A 8 6.72 31.73 10.04
CA GLY A 8 6.05 31.55 8.75
C GLY A 8 4.71 30.82 8.89
N VAL A 9 3.89 30.91 7.85
CA VAL A 9 2.59 30.23 7.79
C VAL A 9 2.61 29.29 6.59
N ALA A 10 2.22 28.04 6.83
CA ALA A 10 1.95 27.06 5.78
C ALA A 10 0.44 27.01 5.54
N THR A 11 0.04 27.05 4.26
CA THR A 11 -1.35 26.92 3.84
C THR A 11 -1.46 25.89 2.74
N ILE A 12 -2.53 25.10 2.76
CA ILE A 12 -2.87 24.21 1.66
C ILE A 12 -3.56 25.07 0.60
N VAL A 13 -3.04 25.05 -0.62
CA VAL A 13 -3.51 25.83 -1.76
C VAL A 13 -3.79 24.90 -2.95
N SER A 14 -4.26 25.47 -4.07
CA SER A 14 -4.53 24.71 -5.30
C SER A 14 -5.46 23.52 -5.08
N GLY A 15 -6.50 23.69 -4.26
CA GLY A 15 -7.47 22.65 -3.96
C GLY A 15 -6.91 21.41 -3.26
N GLY A 16 -5.79 21.52 -2.52
CA GLY A 16 -5.17 20.38 -1.83
C GLY A 16 -3.85 19.92 -2.42
N GLN A 17 -3.49 20.40 -3.61
CA GLN A 17 -2.37 19.85 -4.39
C GLN A 17 -1.01 20.50 -4.08
N ALA A 18 -0.98 21.59 -3.30
CA ALA A 18 0.24 22.26 -2.94
C ALA A 18 0.18 22.80 -1.51
N VAL A 19 1.32 22.79 -0.82
CA VAL A 19 1.51 23.52 0.43
C VAL A 19 2.37 24.73 0.13
N GLN A 20 1.82 25.93 0.34
CA GLN A 20 2.57 27.17 0.24
C GLN A 20 3.01 27.61 1.64
N TRP A 21 4.32 27.73 1.83
CA TRP A 21 4.91 28.35 3.00
C TRP A 21 5.40 29.76 2.66
N THR A 22 5.12 30.72 3.53
CA THR A 22 5.65 32.09 3.41
C THR A 22 6.20 32.53 4.76
N GLY A 23 7.42 33.08 4.77
CA GLY A 23 8.07 33.51 5.99
C GLY A 23 9.37 34.28 5.74
N VAL A 24 9.97 34.74 6.83
CA VAL A 24 11.23 35.49 6.79
C VAL A 24 12.38 34.52 7.04
N VAL A 25 13.23 34.36 6.04
CA VAL A 25 14.49 33.64 6.15
C VAL A 25 15.58 34.59 6.67
N GLY A 26 16.29 34.16 7.70
CA GLY A 26 17.36 34.95 8.34
C GLY A 26 18.58 35.15 7.43
N PRO A 27 19.63 35.86 7.91
CA PRO A 27 20.83 36.11 7.11
C PRO A 27 21.47 34.81 6.61
N ALA A 28 21.91 34.82 5.35
CA ALA A 28 22.30 33.66 4.54
C ALA A 28 23.69 33.07 4.91
N ASN A 29 23.98 32.94 6.20
CA ASN A 29 25.26 32.42 6.68
C ASN A 29 25.26 30.88 6.72
N SER A 30 24.10 30.27 6.49
CA SER A 30 23.87 28.83 6.50
C SER A 30 22.63 28.49 5.65
N PRO A 31 22.53 27.26 5.13
CA PRO A 31 21.34 26.80 4.42
C PRO A 31 20.09 26.90 5.30
N VAL A 32 19.00 27.39 4.72
CA VAL A 32 17.68 27.40 5.37
C VAL A 32 17.05 26.04 5.21
N GLU A 33 16.56 25.46 6.31
CA GLU A 33 15.79 24.21 6.29
C GLU A 33 14.31 24.49 6.57
N ILE A 34 13.44 24.00 5.70
CA ILE A 34 11.98 24.06 5.87
C ILE A 34 11.46 22.62 5.83
N ARG A 35 10.81 22.18 6.91
CA ARG A 35 10.17 20.85 6.99
C ARG A 35 8.66 21.00 6.95
N ILE A 36 8.04 20.35 5.97
CA ILE A 36 6.58 20.26 5.84
C ILE A 36 6.21 18.79 5.97
N ARG A 37 5.34 18.48 6.93
CA ARG A 37 4.74 17.14 7.07
C ARG A 37 3.38 17.16 6.40
N ILE A 38 3.17 16.25 5.44
CA ILE A 38 1.92 16.11 4.71
C ILE A 38 1.29 14.79 5.12
N GLN A 39 0.00 14.84 5.43
CA GLN A 39 -0.86 13.66 5.53
C GLN A 39 -1.81 13.69 4.34
N LEU A 40 -1.86 12.59 3.59
CA LEU A 40 -2.73 12.47 2.42
C LEU A 40 -4.16 12.23 2.91
N ALA A 41 -5.11 12.99 2.37
CA ALA A 41 -6.51 12.98 2.82
C ALA A 41 -7.36 11.92 2.12
N ASP A 42 -7.00 11.57 0.87
CA ASP A 42 -7.74 10.60 0.06
C ASP A 42 -7.08 9.21 0.08
N ARG A 43 -7.88 8.20 -0.28
CA ARG A 43 -7.40 6.87 -0.59
C ARG A 43 -6.47 6.97 -1.81
N ILE A 44 -5.21 6.61 -1.62
CA ILE A 44 -4.24 6.54 -2.71
C ILE A 44 -4.45 5.19 -3.38
N GLU A 45 -4.67 5.22 -4.68
CA GLU A 45 -4.84 3.99 -5.45
C GLU A 45 -3.50 3.32 -5.70
N CYS A 46 -3.57 2.00 -5.89
CA CYS A 46 -2.47 1.18 -6.33
C CYS A 46 -1.78 1.75 -7.59
N ASP A 47 -0.44 1.69 -7.65
CA ASP A 47 0.42 2.26 -8.71
C ASP A 47 0.29 3.78 -8.93
N GLN A 48 -0.43 4.49 -8.06
CA GLN A 48 -0.51 5.94 -8.15
C GLN A 48 0.88 6.54 -7.89
N ARG A 49 1.32 7.34 -8.87
CA ARG A 49 2.58 8.06 -8.79
C ARG A 49 2.39 9.37 -8.03
N LEU A 50 3.00 9.48 -6.86
CA LEU A 50 3.05 10.71 -6.10
C LEU A 50 4.35 11.44 -6.39
N ILE A 51 4.25 12.62 -7.00
CA ILE A 51 5.39 13.44 -7.36
C ILE A 51 5.43 14.63 -6.41
N ASN A 52 6.54 14.78 -5.69
CA ASN A 52 6.81 15.93 -4.86
C ASN A 52 7.94 16.76 -5.46
N VAL A 53 7.70 18.07 -5.60
CA VAL A 53 8.70 19.04 -6.01
C VAL A 53 8.56 20.29 -5.14
N ALA A 54 9.66 20.75 -4.56
CA ALA A 54 9.69 22.00 -3.84
C ALA A 54 10.05 23.13 -4.82
N LYS A 55 9.31 24.23 -4.77
CA LYS A 55 9.63 25.47 -5.49
C LYS A 55 9.86 26.58 -4.48
N TRP A 56 10.85 27.42 -4.71
CA TRP A 56 11.14 28.58 -3.88
C TRP A 56 11.30 29.83 -4.74
N ILE A 57 10.94 30.96 -4.15
CA ILE A 57 11.04 32.27 -4.79
C ILE A 57 11.40 33.33 -3.75
N THR A 58 12.25 34.27 -4.15
CA THR A 58 12.59 35.50 -3.44
C THR A 58 12.33 36.69 -4.36
N ARG A 59 12.65 37.91 -3.91
CA ARG A 59 12.49 39.10 -4.76
C ARG A 59 13.36 39.09 -6.02
N GLN A 60 14.48 38.38 -6.02
CA GLN A 60 15.47 38.43 -7.10
C GLN A 60 15.77 37.07 -7.73
N HIS A 61 15.42 35.98 -7.05
CA HIS A 61 15.78 34.63 -7.47
C HIS A 61 14.64 33.65 -7.21
N GLY A 62 14.69 32.52 -7.90
CA GLY A 62 13.84 31.38 -7.61
C GLY A 62 14.48 30.11 -8.11
N GLY A 63 13.88 28.98 -7.74
CA GLY A 63 14.35 27.67 -8.16
C GLY A 63 13.37 26.58 -7.79
N ALA A 64 13.72 25.36 -8.19
CA ALA A 64 13.01 24.14 -7.84
C ALA A 64 14.00 23.07 -7.37
N SER A 65 13.54 22.18 -6.50
CA SER A 65 14.24 20.93 -6.23
C SER A 65 14.16 19.98 -7.43
N ASN A 66 14.90 18.88 -7.37
CA ASN A 66 14.56 17.71 -8.17
C ASN A 66 13.18 17.16 -7.77
N GLU A 67 12.58 16.38 -8.67
CA GLU A 67 11.39 15.61 -8.36
C GLU A 67 11.76 14.44 -7.44
N VAL A 68 10.90 14.19 -6.45
CA VAL A 68 10.87 12.96 -5.67
C VAL A 68 9.62 12.22 -6.08
N VAL A 69 9.80 11.01 -6.60
CA VAL A 69 8.70 10.15 -7.04
C VAL A 69 8.52 9.04 -6.00
N LEU A 70 7.37 9.02 -5.36
CA LEU A 70 6.93 7.93 -4.51
C LEU A 70 5.95 7.04 -5.30
N TRP A 71 6.22 5.75 -5.29
CA TRP A 71 5.33 4.72 -5.83
C TRP A 71 4.67 4.01 -4.67
N LEU A 72 3.34 4.04 -4.61
CA LEU A 72 2.63 3.15 -3.70
C LEU A 72 2.67 1.74 -4.32
N ALA A 73 3.36 0.82 -3.65
CA ALA A 73 3.47 -0.54 -4.10
C ALA A 73 2.09 -1.23 -4.05
N CYS A 74 1.67 -1.84 -5.15
CA CYS A 74 0.53 -2.74 -5.18
C CYS A 74 0.93 -4.03 -4.47
N SER A 75 0.79 -4.07 -3.15
CA SER A 75 0.92 -5.34 -2.47
C SER A 75 -0.24 -6.24 -2.79
N ASP A 76 -0.02 -7.53 -2.65
CA ASP A 76 -1.02 -8.57 -2.77
C ASP A 76 -0.69 -9.68 -1.78
N LEU A 77 -1.72 -10.30 -1.26
CA LEU A 77 -1.72 -11.41 -0.33
C LEU A 77 -2.45 -12.57 -0.98
N GLY A 78 -2.18 -13.78 -0.51
CA GLY A 78 -2.88 -14.94 -1.06
C GLY A 78 -4.37 -14.91 -0.72
N ASP A 79 -5.10 -15.74 -1.44
CA ASP A 79 -6.53 -16.00 -1.29
C ASP A 79 -6.83 -17.27 -0.47
N ALA A 80 -5.77 -17.91 0.03
CA ALA A 80 -5.84 -19.14 0.81
C ALA A 80 -6.58 -18.92 2.15
N PRO A 81 -7.39 -19.90 2.61
CA PRO A 81 -8.13 -19.74 3.86
C PRO A 81 -7.19 -19.60 5.07
N ASP A 82 -7.55 -18.73 6.02
CA ASP A 82 -6.73 -18.44 7.20
C ASP A 82 -7.58 -18.40 8.48
N SER A 83 -7.21 -19.16 9.51
CA SER A 83 -7.86 -19.09 10.83
C SER A 83 -7.23 -18.07 11.78
N THR A 84 -6.13 -17.43 11.38
CA THR A 84 -5.48 -16.30 12.05
C THR A 84 -5.92 -14.97 11.44
N ASN A 85 -7.22 -14.73 11.41
CA ASN A 85 -7.82 -13.55 10.76
C ASN A 85 -8.32 -12.51 11.77
N HIS A 86 -8.66 -11.31 11.29
CA HIS A 86 -9.12 -10.19 12.12
C HIS A 86 -10.47 -10.47 12.79
N ALA A 87 -11.29 -11.36 12.23
CA ALA A 87 -12.57 -11.75 12.82
C ALA A 87 -12.43 -12.78 13.97
N GLY A 88 -11.24 -13.36 14.17
CA GLY A 88 -11.03 -14.45 15.11
C GLY A 88 -11.87 -15.70 14.79
N ALA A 89 -12.28 -15.85 13.53
CA ALA A 89 -13.14 -16.94 13.08
C ALA A 89 -12.31 -18.13 12.59
N ALA A 90 -12.74 -19.35 12.89
CA ALA A 90 -12.10 -20.52 12.29
C ALA A 90 -12.48 -20.63 10.81
N MET A 91 -11.49 -20.97 9.96
CA MET A 91 -11.72 -21.32 8.57
C MET A 91 -11.30 -22.78 8.30
N LEU A 92 -11.82 -23.36 7.23
CA LEU A 92 -11.43 -24.70 6.75
C LEU A 92 -10.66 -24.60 5.44
N ALA A 93 -9.56 -25.34 5.33
CA ALA A 93 -8.85 -25.55 4.07
C ALA A 93 -9.63 -26.48 3.15
N TYR A 94 -10.20 -27.53 3.73
CA TYR A 94 -11.06 -28.53 3.10
C TYR A 94 -11.91 -29.21 4.19
N PRO A 95 -12.94 -29.99 3.84
CA PRO A 95 -13.85 -30.57 4.84
C PRO A 95 -13.10 -31.34 5.95
N GLY A 96 -13.28 -30.89 7.20
CA GLY A 96 -12.64 -31.50 8.37
C GLY A 96 -11.22 -31.02 8.68
N THR A 97 -10.64 -30.13 7.87
CA THR A 97 -9.27 -29.65 8.07
C THR A 97 -9.22 -28.13 8.24
N GLY A 98 -8.70 -27.70 9.40
CA GLY A 98 -8.51 -26.30 9.74
C GLY A 98 -7.58 -25.59 8.77
N ALA A 99 -7.87 -24.32 8.54
CA ALA A 99 -7.09 -23.45 7.69
C ALA A 99 -5.91 -22.86 8.47
N HIS A 100 -4.70 -23.08 7.95
CA HIS A 100 -3.43 -22.66 8.56
C HIS A 100 -2.53 -21.94 7.57
N TYR A 101 -3.10 -21.31 6.53
CA TYR A 101 -2.34 -20.51 5.59
C TYR A 101 -2.29 -19.07 6.10
N PRO A 102 -1.13 -18.52 6.45
CA PRO A 102 -1.02 -17.20 7.07
C PRO A 102 -1.16 -16.08 6.02
N THR A 103 -2.34 -15.97 5.41
CA THR A 103 -2.63 -15.01 4.34
C THR A 103 -3.03 -13.64 4.87
N VAL A 104 -3.48 -13.57 6.13
CA VAL A 104 -3.77 -12.29 6.80
C VAL A 104 -2.48 -11.76 7.45
N PHE A 105 -2.08 -10.55 7.10
CA PHE A 105 -0.74 -10.03 7.38
C PHE A 105 -0.66 -9.17 8.64
N ASP A 106 -1.62 -8.28 8.89
CA ASP A 106 -1.64 -7.34 10.03
C ASP A 106 -2.33 -7.91 11.30
N VAL A 107 -2.21 -9.22 11.50
CA VAL A 107 -2.65 -9.89 12.73
C VAL A 107 -1.49 -10.21 13.64
N ALA A 108 -1.79 -10.35 14.94
CA ALA A 108 -0.88 -10.94 15.91
C ALA A 108 -0.87 -12.47 15.75
N ALA A 109 -0.27 -12.96 14.67
CA ALA A 109 -0.09 -14.38 14.39
C ALA A 109 1.37 -14.82 14.61
N PRO A 110 1.60 -16.08 15.01
CA PRO A 110 2.95 -16.62 15.21
C PRO A 110 3.73 -16.73 13.89
N GLU A 111 3.04 -16.89 12.76
CA GLU A 111 3.62 -16.98 11.43
C GLU A 111 2.90 -16.00 10.50
N ARG A 112 3.64 -15.39 9.58
CA ARG A 112 3.10 -14.50 8.53
C ARG A 112 3.50 -15.05 7.17
N GLY A 113 2.54 -15.15 6.26
CA GLY A 113 2.78 -15.56 4.89
C GLY A 113 3.49 -14.50 4.08
N PRO A 114 3.95 -14.85 2.87
CA PRO A 114 4.57 -13.89 1.98
C PRO A 114 3.57 -12.83 1.52
N LYS A 115 3.93 -11.55 1.70
CA LYS A 115 3.25 -10.41 1.09
C LYS A 115 3.98 -9.99 -0.18
N HIS A 116 3.34 -10.12 -1.33
CA HIS A 116 3.93 -9.79 -2.62
C HIS A 116 3.83 -8.29 -2.85
N LEU A 117 4.90 -7.53 -2.59
CA LEU A 117 4.90 -6.07 -2.78
C LEU A 117 4.80 -5.64 -4.26
N ARG A 118 5.15 -6.54 -5.20
CA ARG A 118 5.10 -6.32 -6.65
C ARG A 118 4.73 -7.64 -7.34
N PRO A 119 3.44 -8.03 -7.28
CA PRO A 119 2.97 -9.32 -7.79
C PRO A 119 2.88 -9.36 -9.32
N ARG A 120 3.02 -8.21 -9.99
CA ARG A 120 3.07 -8.11 -11.46
C ARG A 120 4.51 -7.92 -11.97
N PRO A 121 4.84 -8.46 -13.16
CA PRO A 121 3.95 -9.15 -14.09
C PRO A 121 3.84 -10.67 -13.87
N PHE A 122 4.54 -11.23 -12.87
CA PHE A 122 4.65 -12.67 -12.70
C PHE A 122 3.71 -13.16 -11.60
N HIS A 123 2.62 -13.77 -12.02
CA HIS A 123 1.63 -14.40 -11.13
C HIS A 123 1.06 -15.64 -11.84
N LEU A 124 0.41 -16.49 -11.05
CA LEU A 124 -0.47 -17.51 -11.60
C LEU A 124 -1.87 -16.92 -11.81
N GLY A 125 -2.73 -17.59 -12.55
CA GLY A 125 -4.08 -17.15 -12.82
C GLY A 125 -4.19 -16.08 -13.92
N ARG A 126 -5.34 -15.40 -13.94
CA ARG A 126 -5.72 -14.37 -14.92
C ARG A 126 -5.24 -12.98 -14.55
N GLY A 127 -4.87 -12.74 -13.30
CA GLY A 127 -4.50 -11.41 -12.81
C GLY A 127 -4.14 -11.41 -11.34
N VAL A 128 -4.08 -10.21 -10.79
CA VAL A 128 -3.85 -9.92 -9.37
C VAL A 128 -4.72 -8.72 -9.00
N THR A 129 -5.41 -8.76 -7.86
CA THR A 129 -6.33 -7.69 -7.37
C THR A 129 -5.73 -6.75 -6.34
N ALA A 130 -4.49 -6.99 -5.92
CA ALA A 130 -3.67 -6.09 -5.13
C ALA A 130 -4.35 -5.59 -3.87
N GLU A 131 -4.29 -6.38 -2.82
CA GLU A 131 -4.74 -5.98 -1.49
C GLU A 131 -3.63 -5.64 -0.49
N ALA A 132 -3.99 -4.73 0.41
CA ALA A 132 -3.19 -4.46 1.59
C ALA A 132 -3.37 -5.57 2.64
N GLU A 133 -4.55 -6.18 2.68
CA GLU A 133 -4.98 -7.18 3.67
C GLU A 133 -6.02 -8.12 3.06
N ALA A 134 -5.97 -9.43 3.36
CA ALA A 134 -6.79 -10.42 2.68
C ALA A 134 -8.26 -10.50 3.15
N ASP A 135 -8.55 -10.02 4.36
CA ASP A 135 -9.88 -10.07 4.98
C ASP A 135 -10.43 -8.69 5.36
N LEU A 136 -9.71 -7.60 5.08
CA LEU A 136 -10.07 -6.21 5.42
C LEU A 136 -9.88 -5.25 4.25
N GLY A 137 -10.80 -4.27 4.17
CA GLY A 137 -10.74 -3.21 3.17
C GLY A 137 -11.58 -3.56 1.94
N PHE A 138 -11.16 -3.06 0.79
CA PHE A 138 -11.70 -3.43 -0.52
C PHE A 138 -10.51 -3.61 -1.44
N ASP A 139 -10.51 -4.69 -2.20
CA ASP A 139 -9.47 -4.99 -3.18
C ASP A 139 -9.78 -4.20 -4.47
N GLN A 140 -8.94 -4.30 -5.52
CA GLN A 140 -9.19 -3.57 -6.77
C GLN A 140 -10.51 -3.98 -7.45
N ASP A 141 -11.03 -5.17 -7.16
CA ASP A 141 -12.30 -5.66 -7.66
C ASP A 141 -13.49 -5.41 -6.69
N GLY A 142 -13.22 -4.80 -5.53
CA GLY A 142 -14.22 -4.46 -4.51
C GLY A 142 -14.62 -5.62 -3.59
N VAL A 143 -13.88 -6.73 -3.57
CA VAL A 143 -14.16 -7.88 -2.70
C VAL A 143 -12.87 -8.36 -2.05
N ASN A 144 -12.87 -8.56 -0.73
CA ASN A 144 -11.73 -9.16 -0.02
C ASN A 144 -11.47 -10.59 -0.51
N ASN A 145 -10.21 -10.96 -0.67
CA ASN A 145 -9.75 -12.33 -0.96
C ASN A 145 -10.42 -13.42 -0.13
N ILE A 146 -10.63 -13.19 1.17
CA ILE A 146 -11.31 -14.13 2.08
C ILE A 146 -12.39 -13.45 2.94
N ARG A 147 -13.41 -14.23 3.30
CA ARG A 147 -14.43 -13.86 4.30
C ARG A 147 -14.48 -14.89 5.43
N PRO A 148 -13.73 -14.68 6.52
CA PRO A 148 -13.61 -15.65 7.60
C PRO A 148 -14.93 -16.01 8.28
N ALA A 149 -15.76 -15.02 8.58
CA ALA A 149 -17.05 -15.25 9.25
C ALA A 149 -18.03 -16.11 8.42
N ALA A 150 -17.87 -16.11 7.10
CA ALA A 150 -18.65 -16.93 6.18
C ALA A 150 -17.91 -18.22 5.78
N ASN A 151 -16.72 -18.47 6.33
CA ASN A 151 -15.82 -19.55 5.93
C ASN A 151 -15.67 -19.64 4.39
N THR A 152 -15.48 -18.49 3.74
CA THR A 152 -15.42 -18.39 2.27
C THR A 152 -14.05 -17.88 1.84
N PRO A 153 -13.13 -18.76 1.41
CA PRO A 153 -11.87 -18.36 0.79
C PRO A 153 -12.02 -18.11 -0.73
N ASN A 154 -10.95 -17.65 -1.39
CA ASN A 154 -10.83 -17.49 -2.84
C ASN A 154 -11.99 -16.69 -3.45
N LEU A 155 -11.98 -15.37 -3.25
CA LEU A 155 -13.08 -14.50 -3.67
C LEU A 155 -12.75 -13.55 -4.82
N ASP A 156 -11.48 -13.25 -5.05
CA ASP A 156 -10.99 -12.34 -6.10
C ASP A 156 -10.95 -13.00 -7.49
N LYS A 157 -10.76 -14.34 -7.53
CA LYS A 157 -10.79 -15.19 -8.72
C LYS A 157 -9.76 -14.80 -9.78
N ARG A 158 -8.66 -14.15 -9.38
CA ARG A 158 -7.66 -13.66 -10.31
C ARG A 158 -6.42 -14.52 -10.28
N ASP A 159 -5.88 -14.84 -9.12
CA ASP A 159 -4.60 -15.54 -8.99
C ASP A 159 -4.75 -17.06 -8.74
N ASP A 160 -5.88 -17.64 -9.20
CA ASP A 160 -6.36 -19.04 -9.11
C ASP A 160 -5.45 -20.17 -9.70
N GLY A 161 -4.14 -19.99 -9.79
CA GLY A 161 -3.23 -21.02 -10.27
C GLY A 161 -3.23 -21.19 -11.80
N LEU A 162 -3.00 -22.40 -12.29
CA LEU A 162 -2.82 -22.61 -13.72
C LEU A 162 -4.16 -22.60 -14.48
N LEU A 163 -4.23 -21.77 -15.52
CA LEU A 163 -5.42 -21.63 -16.38
C LEU A 163 -5.72 -22.86 -17.25
N ALA A 164 -4.73 -23.73 -17.45
CA ALA A 164 -4.86 -24.96 -18.22
C ALA A 164 -4.79 -26.16 -17.28
N PRO A 165 -5.60 -27.21 -17.48
CA PRO A 165 -5.51 -28.42 -16.69
C PRO A 165 -4.15 -29.08 -16.96
N SER A 166 -3.25 -28.96 -15.99
CA SER A 166 -1.98 -29.66 -15.94
C SER A 166 -2.15 -30.92 -15.10
N SER A 167 -1.87 -32.07 -15.71
CA SER A 167 -1.70 -33.31 -14.95
C SER A 167 -0.42 -33.19 -14.14
N PHE A 168 -0.56 -33.05 -12.83
CA PHE A 168 0.56 -33.12 -11.90
C PHE A 168 0.70 -34.54 -11.39
N ALA A 169 1.43 -35.38 -12.13
CA ALA A 169 1.64 -36.80 -11.80
C ALA A 169 2.13 -37.04 -10.37
N HIS A 170 2.79 -36.04 -9.75
CA HIS A 170 3.34 -36.10 -8.39
C HIS A 170 2.42 -35.50 -7.32
N CYS A 171 1.25 -34.97 -7.69
CA CYS A 171 0.28 -34.37 -6.77
C CYS A 171 -1.07 -35.11 -6.79
N GLN A 172 -1.13 -36.29 -7.40
CA GLN A 172 -2.30 -37.16 -7.33
C GLN A 172 -2.30 -37.89 -5.98
N ILE A 173 -3.47 -37.94 -5.34
CA ILE A 173 -3.72 -38.63 -4.07
C ILE A 173 -3.71 -40.14 -4.30
#